data_AF-A0A3E4U4X8-F1
#
_entry.id   AF-A0A3E4U4X8-F1
#
_cell.length_a   1.000
_cell.length_b   1.000
_cell.length_c   1.000
_cell.angle_alpha   90.00
_cell.angle_beta   90.00
_cell.angle_gamma   90.00
#
_symmetry.space_group_name_H-M   'P 1'
#
loop_
_entity.id
_entity.type
_entity.pdbx_description
1 polymer ?
#
loop_
_entity_poly.entity_id
_entity_poly.type
_entity_poly.pdbx_seq_one_letter_code
_entity_poly.pdbx_strand_id
1 'polypeptide(L)'
;MQTAPAKRQPPRGWSSQDGSWYYYDSTGSLHKGWLNDNGNWYYLNPETGVMQTGFLTVDGKTYYLQENGKMLTKAKTFTPDASGALH
;
A
#
# COMPACT_ATOMS: atom_id res chain seq x y z
N MET A 1 -4.25 41.43 5.95
CA MET A 1 -3.76 40.18 6.55
C MET A 1 -3.86 39.09 5.49
N GLN A 2 -2.77 38.78 4.80
CA GLN A 2 -2.74 37.73 3.78
C GLN A 2 -2.38 36.40 4.46
N THR A 3 -3.37 35.57 4.80
CA THR A 3 -3.10 34.16 5.09
C THR A 3 -3.13 33.44 3.74
N ALA A 4 -1.98 32.90 3.34
CA ALA A 4 -1.81 32.15 2.10
C ALA A 4 -2.93 31.12 1.91
N PRO A 5 -3.37 30.80 0.67
CA PRO A 5 -4.24 29.66 0.48
C PRO A 5 -3.48 28.46 1.06
N ALA A 6 -4.05 27.80 2.08
CA ALA A 6 -3.56 26.53 2.56
C ALA A 6 -3.44 25.65 1.32
N LYS A 7 -2.24 25.50 0.78
CA LYS A 7 -2.00 24.73 -0.43
C LYS A 7 -2.48 23.35 -0.06
N ARG A 8 -3.68 22.99 -0.53
CA ARG A 8 -4.22 21.63 -0.54
C ARG A 8 -3.31 20.84 -1.47
N GLN A 9 -2.05 20.69 -1.08
CA GLN A 9 -1.20 19.71 -1.73
C GLN A 9 -1.88 18.39 -1.42
N PRO A 10 -2.14 17.56 -2.44
CA PRO A 10 -2.64 16.23 -2.17
C PRO A 10 -1.69 15.61 -1.13
N PRO A 11 -2.22 14.94 -0.10
CA PRO A 11 -1.35 14.22 0.83
C PRO A 11 -0.43 13.35 -0.01
N ARG A 12 0.87 13.37 0.28
CA ARG A 12 1.85 12.52 -0.38
C ARG A 12 2.26 11.46 0.63
N GLY A 13 2.13 10.20 0.26
CA GLY A 13 2.28 9.06 1.16
C GLY A 13 0.97 8.67 1.84
N TRP A 14 1.09 8.10 3.04
CA TRP A 14 -0.04 7.58 3.82
C TRP A 14 -0.98 8.68 4.27
N SER A 15 -2.28 8.46 4.02
CA SER A 15 -3.37 9.35 4.43
C SER A 15 -4.50 8.52 5.01
N SER A 16 -4.95 8.86 6.21
CA SER A 16 -6.14 8.26 6.80
C SER A 16 -7.36 9.16 6.57
N GLN A 17 -8.42 8.57 6.04
CA GLN A 17 -9.71 9.24 5.83
C GLN A 17 -10.81 8.30 6.34
N ASP A 18 -11.65 8.79 7.27
CA ASP A 18 -12.79 8.04 7.82
C ASP A 18 -12.43 6.64 8.36
N GLY A 19 -11.27 6.50 8.98
CA GLY A 19 -10.77 5.22 9.52
C GLY A 19 -10.20 4.26 8.47
N SER A 20 -10.25 4.62 7.20
CA SER A 20 -9.59 3.91 6.10
C SER A 20 -8.25 4.56 5.77
N TRP A 21 -7.25 3.74 5.44
CA TRP A 21 -5.94 4.23 5.00
C TRP A 21 -5.84 4.20 3.48
N TYR A 22 -5.19 5.22 2.94
CA TYR A 22 -4.94 5.41 1.51
C TYR A 22 -3.48 5.79 1.35
N TYR A 23 -2.91 5.50 0.19
CA TYR A 23 -1.57 5.95 -0.15
C TYR A 23 -1.61 6.75 -1.43
N TYR A 24 -0.96 7.91 -1.42
CA TYR A 24 -0.88 8.79 -2.56
C TYR A 24 0.57 8.90 -3.03
N ASP A 25 0.80 8.70 -4.32
CA ASP A 25 2.10 8.85 -4.95
C ASP A 25 2.61 10.29 -4.89
N SER A 26 3.87 10.51 -5.29
CA SER A 26 4.51 11.84 -5.30
C SER A 26 3.76 12.88 -6.14
N THR A 27 3.01 12.41 -7.13
CA THR A 27 2.12 13.19 -8.01
C THR A 27 0.78 13.56 -7.36
N GLY A 28 0.44 12.96 -6.21
CA GLY A 28 -0.87 13.07 -5.58
C GLY A 28 -1.92 12.11 -6.14
N SER A 29 -1.51 11.14 -6.95
CA SER A 29 -2.38 10.07 -7.46
C SER A 29 -2.55 8.98 -6.42
N LEU A 30 -3.74 8.36 -6.35
CA LEU A 30 -4.00 7.27 -5.42
C LEU A 30 -3.31 5.99 -5.89
N HIS A 31 -2.47 5.42 -5.02
CA HIS A 31 -1.79 4.16 -5.27
C HIS A 31 -2.74 2.98 -5.04
N LYS A 32 -2.63 1.98 -5.91
CA LYS A 32 -3.56 0.86 -6.01
C LYS A 32 -2.78 -0.43 -6.20
N GLY A 33 -3.20 -1.48 -5.51
CA GLY A 33 -2.52 -2.77 -5.48
C GLY A 33 -1.40 -2.85 -4.44
N TRP A 34 -0.35 -3.60 -4.78
CA TRP A 34 0.76 -3.87 -3.87
C TRP A 34 1.68 -2.66 -3.73
N LEU A 35 1.81 -2.17 -2.52
CA LEU A 35 2.72 -1.09 -2.14
C LEU A 35 3.86 -1.64 -1.29
N ASN A 36 5.10 -1.36 -1.68
CA ASN A 36 6.26 -1.60 -0.82
C ASN A 36 6.68 -0.28 -0.17
N ASP A 37 6.48 -0.16 1.13
CA ASP A 37 6.91 0.98 1.94
C ASP A 37 8.01 0.53 2.89
N ASN A 38 9.24 0.92 2.56
CA ASN A 38 10.45 0.66 3.36
C ASN A 38 10.61 -0.84 3.74
N GLY A 39 10.40 -1.74 2.78
CA GLY A 39 10.51 -3.19 2.99
C GLY A 39 9.27 -3.86 3.61
N ASN A 40 8.25 -3.09 3.99
CA ASN A 40 6.96 -3.61 4.41
C ASN A 40 6.01 -3.57 3.22
N TRP A 41 5.33 -4.69 2.97
CA TRP A 41 4.33 -4.76 1.92
C TRP A 41 2.95 -4.41 2.46
N TYR A 42 2.19 -3.67 1.69
CA TYR A 42 0.81 -3.28 1.97
C TYR A 42 -0.01 -3.53 0.72
N TYR A 43 -1.31 -3.72 0.89
CA TYR A 43 -2.22 -3.87 -0.24
C TYR A 43 -3.31 -2.82 -0.21
N LEU A 44 -3.36 -2.01 -1.25
CA LEU A 44 -4.34 -0.96 -1.47
C LEU A 44 -5.36 -1.56 -2.44
N ASN A 45 -6.65 -1.51 -2.11
CA ASN A 45 -7.68 -2.07 -2.97
C ASN A 45 -7.57 -1.46 -4.38
N PRO A 46 -7.48 -2.25 -5.47
CA PRO A 46 -7.34 -1.70 -6.82
C PRO A 46 -8.56 -0.90 -7.29
N GLU A 47 -9.74 -1.15 -6.73
CA GLU A 47 -10.96 -0.43 -7.07
C GLU A 47 -11.03 0.90 -6.32
N THR A 48 -10.93 0.85 -5.00
CA THR A 48 -11.17 2.00 -4.10
C THR A 48 -9.91 2.70 -3.59
N GLY A 49 -8.76 2.03 -3.64
CA GLY A 49 -7.49 2.47 -3.04
C GLY A 49 -7.42 2.35 -1.52
N VAL A 50 -8.40 1.69 -0.90
CA VAL A 50 -8.42 1.47 0.55
C VAL A 50 -7.43 0.38 0.94
N MET A 51 -6.55 0.67 1.88
CA MET A 51 -5.64 -0.30 2.49
C MET A 51 -6.45 -1.45 3.10
N GLN A 52 -6.14 -2.67 2.66
CA GLN A 52 -6.74 -3.87 3.20
C GLN A 52 -5.98 -4.35 4.44
N THR A 53 -6.69 -5.03 5.33
CA THR A 53 -6.15 -5.73 6.49
C THR A 53 -6.78 -7.13 6.57
N GLY A 54 -6.16 -8.05 7.31
CA GLY A 54 -6.64 -9.42 7.44
C GLY A 54 -6.27 -10.32 6.26
N PHE A 55 -7.10 -11.33 6.00
CA PHE A 55 -6.86 -12.29 4.92
C PHE A 55 -7.26 -11.70 3.56
N LEU A 56 -6.31 -11.64 2.65
CA LEU A 56 -6.47 -11.15 1.29
C LEU A 56 -6.15 -12.28 0.31
N THR A 57 -6.99 -12.51 -0.68
CA THR A 57 -6.68 -13.46 -1.77
C THR A 57 -6.47 -12.69 -3.07
N VAL A 58 -5.25 -12.76 -3.62
CA VAL A 58 -4.88 -12.13 -4.90
C VAL A 58 -4.33 -13.21 -5.80
N ASP A 59 -4.88 -13.35 -7.01
CA ASP A 59 -4.41 -14.32 -8.01
C ASP A 59 -4.38 -15.78 -7.49
N GLY A 60 -5.37 -16.16 -6.67
CA GLY A 60 -5.44 -17.49 -6.05
C GLY A 60 -4.44 -17.72 -4.90
N LYS A 61 -3.66 -16.71 -4.52
CA LYS A 61 -2.74 -16.76 -3.37
C LYS A 61 -3.33 -16.00 -2.20
N THR A 62 -3.31 -16.60 -1.02
CA THR A 62 -3.76 -15.97 0.22
C THR A 62 -2.58 -15.30 0.93
N TYR A 63 -2.74 -14.02 1.20
CA TYR A 63 -1.86 -13.16 1.95
C TYR A 63 -2.54 -12.77 3.25
N TYR A 64 -1.76 -12.57 4.31
CA TYR A 64 -2.28 -12.07 5.57
C TYR A 64 -1.66 -10.70 5.85
N LEU A 65 -2.50 -9.67 5.88
CA LEU A 65 -2.16 -8.32 6.28
C LEU A 65 -2.48 -8.19 7.76
N GLN A 66 -1.51 -7.78 8.55
CA GLN A 66 -1.68 -7.51 9.97
C GLN A 66 -2.62 -6.30 10.19
N GLU A 67 -3.00 -6.06 11.44
CA GLU A 67 -3.88 -4.93 11.80
C GLU A 67 -3.32 -3.55 11.40
N ASN A 68 -1.99 -3.43 11.33
CA ASN A 68 -1.30 -2.24 10.87
C ASN A 68 -1.13 -2.17 9.34
N GLY A 69 -1.78 -3.06 8.58
CA GLY A 69 -1.71 -3.14 7.12
C GLY A 69 -0.49 -3.88 6.58
N LYS A 70 0.49 -4.22 7.42
CA LYS A 70 1.72 -4.88 6.97
C LYS A 70 1.41 -6.32 6.59
N MET A 71 1.82 -6.71 5.40
CA MET A 71 1.78 -8.09 4.99
C MET A 71 2.73 -8.91 5.85
N LEU A 72 2.16 -9.86 6.57
CA LEU A 72 2.90 -10.96 7.14
C LEU A 72 3.35 -11.85 5.98
N THR A 73 4.54 -11.55 5.46
CA THR A 73 5.23 -12.51 4.63
C THR A 73 5.51 -13.74 5.48
N LYS A 74 4.68 -14.79 5.32
CA LYS A 74 4.98 -16.12 5.88
C LYS A 74 6.15 -16.80 5.15
N ALA A 75 6.93 -16.06 4.35
CA ALA A 75 8.15 -16.49 3.70
C ALA A 75 9.34 -15.91 4.49
N LYS A 76 10.35 -16.64 4.99
CA LYS A 76 10.96 -17.90 4.52
C LYS A 76 10.74 -18.10 3.02
N THR A 77 11.36 -17.18 2.29
CA THR A 77 11.84 -17.36 0.92
C THR A 77 10.80 -17.83 -0.09
N PHE A 78 10.09 -16.89 -0.67
CA PHE A 78 9.76 -17.01 -2.07
C PHE A 78 10.05 -15.65 -2.68
N THR A 79 11.29 -15.49 -3.13
CA THR A 79 11.72 -14.44 -4.04
C THR A 79 10.88 -14.56 -5.31
N PRO A 80 9.94 -13.65 -5.60
CA PRO A 80 9.47 -13.50 -6.97
C PRO A 80 10.55 -12.72 -7.70
N ASP A 81 11.62 -13.41 -8.04
CA ASP A 81 12.54 -12.92 -9.05
C ASP A 81 11.76 -12.80 -10.36
N ALA A 82 11.76 -11.61 -10.95
CA ALA A 82 11.16 -11.34 -12.25
C ALA A 82 11.98 -11.96 -13.41
N SER A 83 12.83 -12.96 -13.14
CA SER A 83 13.86 -13.42 -14.07
C SER A 83 14.23 -14.91 -13.96
N GLY A 84 13.46 -15.79 -13.31
CA GLY A 84 13.87 -17.19 -13.07
C GLY A 84 15.38 -17.51 -12.88
N ALA A 85 16.18 -16.68 -12.22
CA ALA A 85 17.63 -16.86 -12.09
C ALA A 85 18.13 -16.54 -10.67
N LEU A 86 18.70 -17.56 -10.03
CA LEU A 86 19.51 -17.44 -8.82
C LEU A 86 20.89 -16.87 -9.20
N HIS A 87 21.33 -15.81 -8.50
CA HIS A 87 22.73 -15.45 -8.35
C HIS A 87 23.10 -15.48 -6.87
#